data_AF-A0A668VRD4-F1
#
_entry.id   AF-A0A668VRD4-F1
#
_cell.length_a   1.000
_cell.length_b   1.000
_cell.length_c   1.000
_cell.angle_alpha   90.00
_cell.angle_beta   90.00
_cell.angle_gamma   90.00
#
_symmetry.space_group_name_H-M   'P 1'
#
loop_
_entity.id
_entity.type
_entity.pdbx_description
1 polymer ?
#
loop_
_entity_poly.entity_id
_entity_poly.type
_entity_poly.pdbx_seq_one_letter_code
_entity_poly.pdbx_strand_id
1 'polypeptide(L)'
;AMALKVSVLLRYYANLTATIHFPVAAFTPGRCACPRTQAVKGRLSDFQVFPQRATCDREELVVTRINPDNSTQLLCMSTEGVRAFLLAVCFCSINRNESRKLECLHAQPIRKPPPPTPTTPVPGER
;
A
#
# COMPACT_ATOMS: atom_id res chain seq x y z
N ALA A 1 39.52 -48.69 -8.38
CA ALA A 1 38.22 -48.50 -9.06
C ALA A 1 37.20 -47.65 -8.26
N MET A 2 37.19 -47.64 -6.92
CA MET A 2 36.30 -46.77 -6.12
C MET A 2 36.58 -45.26 -6.25
N ALA A 3 37.85 -44.86 -6.32
CA ALA A 3 38.24 -43.46 -6.41
C ALA A 3 37.68 -42.75 -7.66
N LEU A 4 37.67 -43.40 -8.83
CA LEU A 4 37.09 -42.84 -10.05
C LEU A 4 35.57 -42.60 -9.93
N LYS A 5 34.85 -43.49 -9.23
CA LYS A 5 33.39 -43.34 -9.03
C LYS A 5 33.06 -42.12 -8.16
N VAL A 6 33.88 -41.86 -7.13
CA VAL A 6 33.78 -40.67 -6.28
C VAL A 6 34.07 -39.41 -7.09
N SER A 7 35.08 -39.44 -7.96
CA SER A 7 35.42 -38.31 -8.84
C SER A 7 34.32 -37.99 -9.87
N VAL A 8 33.63 -39.01 -10.39
CA VAL A 8 32.51 -38.84 -11.34
C VAL A 8 31.27 -38.27 -10.62
N LEU A 9 30.96 -38.76 -9.42
CA LEU A 9 29.87 -38.22 -8.60
C LEU A 9 30.11 -36.75 -8.21
N LEU A 10 31.33 -36.38 -7.79
CA LEU A 10 31.65 -34.98 -7.50
C LEU A 10 31.43 -34.06 -8.71
N ARG A 11 31.81 -34.50 -9.91
CA ARG A 11 31.57 -33.74 -11.14
C ARG A 11 30.07 -33.65 -11.48
N TYR A 12 29.30 -34.69 -11.20
CA TYR A 12 27.84 -34.68 -11.39
C TYR A 12 27.16 -33.65 -10.46
N TYR A 13 27.49 -33.64 -9.17
CA TYR A 13 26.90 -32.70 -8.21
C TYR A 13 27.37 -31.25 -8.38
N ALA A 14 28.59 -31.02 -8.88
CA ALA A 14 29.10 -29.67 -9.13
C ALA A 14 28.38 -28.91 -10.26
N ASN A 15 27.64 -29.60 -11.13
CA ASN A 15 26.85 -28.99 -12.21
C ASN A 15 25.41 -28.66 -11.79
N LEU A 16 24.99 -29.00 -10.56
CA LEU A 16 23.60 -28.85 -10.10
C LEU A 16 23.33 -27.55 -9.33
N THR A 17 24.27 -26.61 -9.30
CA THR A 17 24.03 -25.26 -8.77
C THR A 17 23.63 -24.32 -9.89
N ALA A 18 22.44 -24.54 -10.45
CA ALA A 18 21.75 -23.52 -11.23
C ALA A 18 21.34 -22.41 -10.25
N THR A 19 22.19 -21.41 -10.08
CA THR A 19 21.84 -20.18 -9.38
C THR A 19 20.67 -19.55 -10.13
N ILE A 20 19.48 -19.60 -9.55
CA ILE A 20 18.32 -18.81 -9.99
C ILE A 20 18.71 -17.35 -9.77
N HIS A 21 19.21 -16.71 -10.82
CA HIS A 21 19.40 -15.27 -10.83
C HIS A 21 18.01 -14.65 -10.97
N PHE A 22 17.39 -14.30 -9.83
CA PHE A 22 16.36 -13.28 -9.85
C PHE A 22 17.04 -12.01 -10.39
N PRO A 23 16.60 -11.43 -11.52
CA PRO A 23 17.10 -10.14 -11.93
C PRO A 23 16.67 -9.15 -10.84
N VAL A 24 17.60 -8.84 -9.94
CA VAL A 24 17.46 -7.68 -9.07
C VAL A 24 17.51 -6.51 -10.03
N ALA A 25 16.33 -5.97 -10.36
CA ALA A 25 16.20 -4.75 -11.14
C ALA A 25 17.19 -3.74 -10.57
N ALA A 26 18.17 -3.35 -11.39
CA ALA A 26 19.32 -2.58 -10.97
C ALA A 26 18.89 -1.37 -10.13
N PHE A 27 19.46 -1.24 -8.93
CA PHE A 27 19.21 -0.14 -8.03
C PHE A 27 19.55 1.18 -8.73
N THR A 28 18.51 1.92 -9.11
CA THR A 28 18.62 3.30 -9.54
C THR A 28 17.90 4.16 -8.50
N PRO A 29 18.62 4.99 -7.74
CA PRO A 29 18.01 6.00 -6.90
C PRO A 29 17.06 6.87 -7.73
N GLY A 30 15.85 7.15 -7.23
CA GLY A 30 14.89 8.05 -7.87
C GLY A 30 13.87 7.42 -8.82
N ARG A 31 13.71 6.10 -8.84
CA ARG A 31 12.61 5.42 -9.57
C ARG A 31 11.43 5.14 -8.64
N CYS A 32 10.76 6.21 -8.24
CA CYS A 32 9.40 6.14 -7.70
C CYS A 32 8.46 5.55 -8.77
N ALA A 33 7.50 4.72 -8.35
CA ALA A 33 6.48 4.18 -9.27
C ALA A 33 5.61 5.30 -9.85
N CYS A 34 5.44 6.36 -9.08
CA CYS A 34 4.77 7.60 -9.41
C CYS A 34 5.81 8.72 -9.61
N PRO A 35 6.25 8.99 -10.85
CA PRO A 35 7.12 10.13 -11.13
C PRO A 35 6.41 11.47 -10.89
N ARG A 36 5.09 11.51 -11.15
CA ARG A 36 4.22 12.67 -10.88
C ARG A 36 3.02 12.24 -10.05
N THR A 37 2.63 13.11 -9.14
CA THR A 37 1.44 12.96 -8.30
C THR A 37 0.44 14.06 -8.60
N GLN A 38 -0.83 13.81 -8.37
CA GLN A 38 -1.91 14.78 -8.61
C GLN A 38 -2.98 14.68 -7.53
N ALA A 39 -3.80 15.73 -7.40
CA ALA A 39 -5.00 15.66 -6.58
C ALA A 39 -6.07 14.82 -7.30
N VAL A 40 -6.54 13.74 -6.67
CA VAL A 40 -7.55 12.85 -7.25
C VAL A 40 -8.93 13.14 -6.66
N LYS A 41 -9.84 13.62 -7.53
CA LYS A 41 -11.25 13.90 -7.21
C LYS A 41 -12.15 12.75 -7.65
N GLY A 42 -13.33 12.63 -7.04
CA GLY A 42 -14.34 11.63 -7.43
C GLY A 42 -14.26 10.31 -6.63
N ARG A 43 -15.00 9.29 -7.06
CA ARG A 43 -15.08 7.99 -6.37
C ARG A 43 -13.83 7.15 -6.65
N LEU A 44 -13.37 6.45 -5.63
CA LEU A 44 -12.25 5.51 -5.71
C LEU A 44 -12.82 4.10 -5.48
N SER A 45 -12.33 3.13 -6.24
CA SER A 45 -12.64 1.71 -6.06
C SER A 45 -11.54 0.97 -5.29
N ASP A 46 -10.30 1.44 -5.36
CA ASP A 46 -9.17 0.83 -4.67
C ASP A 46 -8.05 1.85 -4.39
N PHE A 47 -7.13 1.50 -3.50
CA PHE A 47 -5.87 2.20 -3.30
C PHE A 47 -4.74 1.25 -2.87
N GLN A 48 -3.51 1.73 -3.01
CA GLN A 48 -2.30 1.04 -2.59
C GLN A 48 -1.29 2.06 -2.07
N VAL A 49 -0.76 1.79 -0.87
CA VAL A 49 0.26 2.61 -0.23
C VAL A 49 1.61 1.92 -0.39
N PHE A 50 2.54 2.59 -1.05
CA PHE A 50 3.93 2.15 -1.15
C PHE A 50 4.76 2.92 -0.12
N PRO A 51 5.28 2.26 0.92
CA PRO A 51 6.15 2.92 1.87
C PRO A 51 7.44 3.40 1.20
N GLN A 52 8.11 4.35 1.86
CA GLN A 52 9.46 4.75 1.49
C GLN A 52 10.36 3.51 1.35
N ARG A 53 11.10 3.45 0.25
CA ARG A 53 11.93 2.30 -0.12
C ARG A 53 13.28 2.80 -0.63
N ALA A 54 14.29 1.93 -0.65
CA ALA A 54 15.63 2.35 -1.11
C ALA A 54 15.61 2.96 -2.53
N THR A 55 14.65 2.57 -3.38
CA THR A 55 14.47 3.09 -4.75
C THR A 55 13.64 4.37 -4.85
N CYS A 56 12.91 4.75 -3.80
CA CYS A 56 12.05 5.94 -3.74
C CYS A 56 12.03 6.50 -2.31
N ASP A 57 12.56 7.71 -2.18
CA ASP A 57 12.72 8.46 -0.93
C ASP A 57 11.41 9.04 -0.38
N ARG A 58 10.27 8.76 -1.00
CA ARG A 58 8.95 9.19 -0.55
C ARG A 58 7.95 8.03 -0.51
N GLU A 59 6.95 8.16 0.35
CA GLU A 59 5.77 7.31 0.32
C GLU A 59 4.91 7.65 -0.91
N GLU A 60 4.41 6.63 -1.59
CA GLU A 60 3.60 6.79 -2.80
C GLU A 60 2.20 6.24 -2.56
N LEU A 61 1.18 6.98 -3.00
CA LEU A 61 -0.22 6.55 -2.93
C LEU A 61 -0.75 6.38 -4.34
N VAL A 62 -1.04 5.14 -4.74
CA VAL A 62 -1.70 4.83 -6.00
C VAL A 62 -3.17 4.56 -5.71
N VAL A 63 -4.06 5.14 -6.50
CA VAL A 63 -5.51 4.96 -6.35
C VAL A 63 -6.15 4.53 -7.65
N THR A 64 -7.17 3.71 -7.56
CA THR A 64 -8.03 3.35 -8.69
C THR A 64 -9.29 4.19 -8.62
N ARG A 65 -9.44 5.11 -9.56
CA ARG A 65 -10.61 6.00 -9.68
C ARG A 65 -11.67 5.36 -10.55
N ILE A 66 -12.93 5.48 -10.13
CA ILE A 66 -14.08 5.18 -10.99
C ILE A 66 -14.46 6.46 -11.73
N ASN A 67 -14.38 6.42 -13.05
CA ASN A 67 -14.78 7.52 -13.93
C ASN A 67 -16.31 7.55 -14.11
N PRO A 68 -16.88 8.66 -14.62
CA PRO A 68 -18.33 8.78 -14.82
C PRO A 68 -18.93 7.74 -15.78
N ASP A 69 -18.13 7.25 -16.72
CA ASP A 69 -18.43 6.17 -17.67
C ASP A 69 -18.29 4.76 -17.06
N ASN A 70 -18.12 4.67 -15.73
CA ASN A 70 -17.84 3.43 -14.99
C ASN A 70 -16.54 2.71 -15.38
N SER A 71 -15.66 3.33 -16.18
CA SER A 71 -14.30 2.83 -16.37
C SER A 71 -13.46 3.07 -15.12
N THR A 72 -12.45 2.23 -14.92
CA THR A 72 -11.47 2.41 -13.84
C THR A 72 -10.16 2.96 -14.38
N GLN A 73 -9.55 3.88 -13.64
CA GLN A 73 -8.28 4.48 -14.00
C GLN A 73 -7.34 4.50 -12.79
N LEU A 74 -6.13 3.97 -12.97
CA LEU A 74 -5.04 4.06 -12.00
C LEU A 74 -4.40 5.44 -12.05
N LEU A 75 -4.27 6.08 -10.89
CA LEU A 75 -3.74 7.43 -10.73
C LEU A 75 -2.81 7.49 -9.53
N CYS A 76 -1.72 8.26 -9.68
CA CYS A 76 -0.82 8.59 -8.59
C CYS A 76 -1.36 9.80 -7.82
N MET A 77 -1.75 9.59 -6.57
CA MET A 77 -2.31 10.61 -5.70
C MET A 77 -1.21 11.29 -4.88
N SER A 78 -1.29 12.61 -4.73
CA SER A 78 -0.38 13.33 -3.81
C SER A 78 -0.69 13.00 -2.36
N THR A 79 0.34 12.68 -1.57
CA THR A 79 0.26 12.41 -0.13
C THR A 79 -0.01 13.67 0.71
N GLU A 80 0.18 14.86 0.15
CA GLU A 80 -0.03 16.15 0.84
C GLU A 80 -1.51 16.52 1.00
N GLY A 81 -2.42 15.87 0.27
CA GLY A 81 -3.85 16.18 0.31
C GLY A 81 -4.57 15.57 1.52
N VAL A 82 -5.55 16.29 2.09
CA VAL A 82 -6.40 15.82 3.22
C VAL A 82 -6.96 14.42 2.99
N ARG A 83 -7.41 14.13 1.76
CA ARG A 83 -7.97 12.82 1.41
C ARG A 83 -6.92 11.71 1.42
N ALA A 84 -5.70 11.98 0.96
CA ALA A 84 -4.60 11.02 1.04
C ALA A 84 -4.19 10.77 2.50
N PHE A 85 -4.14 11.83 3.30
CA PHE A 85 -3.91 11.73 4.74
C PHE A 85 -4.95 10.86 5.45
N LEU A 86 -6.25 11.06 5.18
CA LEU A 86 -7.31 10.24 5.76
C LEU A 86 -7.21 8.75 5.37
N LEU A 87 -6.89 8.47 4.10
CA LEU A 87 -6.65 7.10 3.64
C LEU A 87 -5.47 6.47 4.38
N ALA A 88 -4.35 7.20 4.50
CA ALA A 88 -3.16 6.71 5.18
C ALA A 88 -3.41 6.46 6.68
N VAL A 89 -4.10 7.38 7.38
CA VAL A 89 -4.43 7.24 8.80
C VAL A 89 -5.35 6.04 9.04
N CYS A 90 -6.40 5.88 8.24
CA CYS A 90 -7.28 4.72 8.34
C CYS A 90 -6.54 3.43 8.01
N PHE A 91 -5.70 3.42 6.96
CA PHE A 91 -4.92 2.25 6.61
C PHE A 91 -3.93 1.85 7.73
N CYS A 92 -3.36 2.84 8.40
CA CYS A 92 -2.51 2.62 9.57
C CYS A 92 -3.31 2.08 10.77
N SER A 93 -4.54 2.57 11.00
CA SER A 93 -5.36 2.11 12.13
C SER A 93 -5.81 0.66 12.01
N ILE A 94 -5.93 0.15 10.78
CA ILE A 94 -6.19 -1.29 10.51
C ILE A 94 -4.90 -2.12 10.41
N ASN A 95 -3.78 -1.62 10.91
CA ASN A 95 -2.46 -2.28 10.86
C ASN A 95 -2.01 -2.63 9.43
N ARG A 96 -2.30 -1.76 8.46
CA ARG A 96 -1.96 -1.95 7.03
C ARG A 96 -2.48 -3.27 6.45
N ASN A 97 -3.64 -3.72 6.91
CA ASN A 97 -4.25 -4.95 6.44
C ASN A 97 -4.89 -4.75 5.05
N GLU A 98 -4.25 -5.29 4.01
CA GLU A 98 -4.71 -5.22 2.62
C GLU A 98 -6.13 -5.75 2.42
N SER A 99 -6.54 -6.80 3.13
CA SER A 99 -7.89 -7.37 3.01
C SER A 99 -8.99 -6.43 3.50
N ARG A 100 -8.65 -5.49 4.38
CA ARG A 100 -9.58 -4.55 5.02
C ARG A 100 -9.44 -3.12 4.47
N LYS A 101 -8.51 -2.88 3.56
CA LYS A 101 -8.19 -1.52 3.08
C LYS A 101 -9.41 -0.80 2.49
N LEU A 102 -10.31 -1.51 1.83
CA LEU A 102 -11.50 -0.94 1.21
C LEU A 102 -12.45 -0.26 2.22
N GLU A 103 -12.38 -0.63 3.51
CA GLU A 103 -13.09 0.07 4.59
C GLU A 103 -12.69 1.57 4.66
N CYS A 104 -11.44 1.89 4.30
CA CYS A 104 -10.89 3.23 4.34
C CYS A 104 -11.29 4.12 3.16
N LEU A 105 -11.78 3.55 2.06
CA LEU A 105 -12.27 4.34 0.91
C LEU A 105 -13.56 5.10 1.21
N HIS A 106 -14.35 4.55 2.13
CA HIS A 106 -15.64 5.09 2.56
C HIS A 106 -15.57 5.83 3.90
N ALA A 107 -14.40 5.81 4.55
CA ALA A 107 -14.18 6.56 5.76
C ALA A 107 -14.41 8.05 5.48
N GLN A 108 -15.46 8.61 6.08
CA GLN A 108 -15.67 10.06 6.07
C GLN A 108 -14.50 10.71 6.84
N PRO A 109 -14.14 11.98 6.56
CA PRO A 109 -13.32 12.75 7.48
C PRO A 109 -13.89 12.54 8.88
N ILE A 110 -13.03 12.21 9.86
CA ILE A 110 -13.46 12.04 11.25
C ILE A 110 -14.20 13.31 11.61
N ARG A 111 -15.55 13.28 11.58
CA ARG A 111 -16.36 14.33 12.19
C ARG A 111 -15.87 14.30 13.62
N LYS A 112 -15.37 15.43 14.13
CA LYS A 112 -15.09 15.57 15.58
C LYS A 112 -16.24 14.87 16.31
N PRO A 113 -15.96 14.05 17.35
CA PRO A 113 -17.03 13.45 18.14
C PRO A 113 -18.09 14.50 18.39
N PRO A 114 -19.39 14.21 18.18
CA PRO A 114 -20.43 15.18 18.49
C PRO A 114 -20.17 15.71 19.91
N PRO A 115 -20.24 17.04 20.14
CA PRO A 115 -20.08 17.57 21.48
C PRO A 115 -21.01 16.77 22.42
N PRO A 116 -20.57 16.44 23.65
CA PRO A 116 -21.38 15.65 24.56
C PRO A 116 -22.76 16.30 24.67
N THR A 117 -23.80 15.53 24.37
CA THR A 117 -25.18 16.00 24.44
C THR A 117 -25.39 16.58 25.84
N PRO A 118 -25.82 17.85 25.97
CA PRO A 118 -26.15 18.42 27.28
C PRO A 118 -27.17 17.50 27.94
N THR A 119 -26.79 16.90 29.06
CA THR A 119 -27.69 16.05 29.83
C THR A 119 -28.72 16.99 30.45
N THR A 120 -29.87 17.13 29.82
CA THR A 120 -31.00 17.84 30.42
C THR A 120 -31.34 17.14 31.73
N PRO A 121 -31.42 17.85 32.87
CA PRO A 121 -31.83 17.24 34.12
C PRO A 121 -33.22 16.64 33.93
N VAL A 122 -33.39 15.37 34.27
CA VAL A 122 -34.70 14.72 34.30
C VAL A 122 -35.54 15.45 35.36
N PRO A 123 -36.64 16.12 34.99
CA PRO A 123 -37.50 16.74 35.98
C PRO A 123 -38.33 15.66 36.65
N GLY A 124 -38.10 15.40 37.94
CA GLY A 124 -39.03 14.64 38.76
C GLY A 124 -38.48 13.45 39.55
N GLU A 125 -37.30 13.55 40.17
CA GLU A 125 -37.03 12.78 41.39
C GLU A 125 -37.27 13.68 42.61
N ARG A 126 -38.50 13.62 43.13
CA ARG A 126 -38.82 13.90 44.53
C ARG A 126 -39.70 12.76 45.02
#